data_AF-A0A7J6VJH3-F1
#
_entry.id   AF-A0A7J6VJH3-F1
#
_cell.length_a   1.000
_cell.length_b   1.000
_cell.length_c   1.000
_cell.angle_alpha   90.00
_cell.angle_beta   90.00
_cell.angle_gamma   90.00
#
_symmetry.space_group_name_H-M   'P 1'
#
loop_
_entity.id
_entity.type
_entity.pdbx_description
1 polymer ?
#
loop_
_entity_poly.entity_id
_entity_poly.type
_entity_poly.pdbx_seq_one_letter_code
_entity_poly.pdbx_strand_id
1 'polypeptide(L)'
;MKDGSVRDHYGSGNEWELHLRRSLFRENERAQLNSIMVLLANCSLNDEEDEWEWGKEKSKVYSVSSGYATLDEEMEARGVDSRQHLWKSVWETKVPTNIKFFMWVTRQLWEDLVTVKGETRLALNNCSDVKAFLLGWTKFNSREVAFHIWEILPAAVLWVIWRTRNETIFNEGEVVYEKMVQAVKASVWSWLIISNKGMETRNAFKFTDLIYGWRLVMNEVW
;
A
#
# COMPACT_ATOMS: atom_id res chain seq x y z
N MET A 1 -21.68 -6.56 -20.95
CA MET A 1 -22.80 -5.94 -20.24
C MET A 1 -22.50 -4.46 -20.03
N LYS A 2 -22.35 -3.66 -21.11
CA LYS A 2 -22.14 -2.22 -20.94
C LYS A 2 -23.41 -1.40 -21.22
N ASP A 3 -24.42 -2.01 -21.87
CA ASP A 3 -25.56 -1.30 -22.44
C ASP A 3 -26.92 -2.01 -22.24
N GLY A 4 -27.00 -3.02 -21.36
CA GLY A 4 -28.24 -3.74 -21.05
C GLY A 4 -28.65 -3.50 -19.61
N SER A 5 -29.93 -3.18 -19.39
CA SER A 5 -30.53 -3.08 -18.05
C SER A 5 -30.66 -4.48 -17.43
N VAL A 6 -30.66 -4.56 -16.09
CA VAL A 6 -30.92 -5.82 -15.36
C VAL A 6 -32.25 -6.44 -15.81
N ARG A 7 -33.24 -5.60 -16.15
CA ARG A 7 -34.54 -6.01 -16.69
C ARG A 7 -34.44 -6.77 -18.02
N ASP A 8 -33.45 -6.47 -18.86
CA ASP A 8 -33.27 -7.12 -20.16
C ASP A 8 -32.80 -8.58 -20.03
N HIS A 9 -32.40 -8.98 -18.82
CA HIS A 9 -31.90 -10.31 -18.48
C HIS A 9 -32.89 -11.11 -17.61
N TYR A 10 -34.08 -10.57 -17.37
CA TYR A 10 -35.16 -11.23 -16.64
C TYR A 10 -36.25 -11.67 -17.63
N GLY A 11 -36.30 -12.96 -17.92
CA GLY A 11 -37.20 -13.54 -18.91
C GLY A 11 -38.66 -13.49 -18.48
N SER A 12 -39.58 -13.49 -19.44
CA SER A 12 -41.03 -13.41 -19.22
C SER A 12 -41.61 -14.55 -18.36
N GLY A 13 -40.83 -15.61 -18.10
CA GLY A 13 -41.17 -16.77 -17.29
C GLY A 13 -40.67 -16.75 -15.84
N ASN A 14 -40.19 -15.60 -15.33
CA ASN A 14 -39.57 -15.50 -13.99
C ASN A 14 -38.21 -16.23 -13.90
N GLU A 15 -37.50 -16.35 -15.02
CA GLU A 15 -36.20 -17.02 -15.14
C GLU A 15 -35.11 -16.03 -15.56
N TRP A 16 -33.90 -16.19 -15.02
CA TRP A 16 -32.75 -15.32 -15.31
C TRP A 16 -31.98 -15.81 -16.54
N GLU A 17 -31.88 -14.97 -17.58
CA GLU A 17 -31.19 -15.25 -18.83
C GLU A 17 -29.88 -14.43 -18.95
N LEU A 18 -28.80 -14.97 -18.39
CA LEU A 18 -27.48 -14.33 -18.42
C LEU A 18 -26.67 -14.73 -19.65
N HIS A 19 -26.70 -13.89 -20.68
CA HIS A 19 -25.84 -14.05 -21.86
C HIS A 19 -24.45 -13.43 -21.63
N LEU A 20 -23.51 -14.26 -21.20
CA LEU A 20 -22.11 -13.86 -21.06
C LEU A 20 -21.44 -13.75 -22.44
N ARG A 21 -20.77 -12.62 -22.70
CA ARG A 21 -20.05 -12.40 -23.97
C ARG A 21 -18.91 -13.39 -24.23
N ARG A 22 -18.40 -14.03 -23.18
CA ARG A 22 -17.34 -15.04 -23.24
C ARG A 22 -17.80 -16.30 -22.53
N SER A 23 -17.37 -17.45 -23.05
CA SER A 23 -17.56 -18.73 -22.37
C SER A 23 -16.72 -18.78 -21.08
N LEU A 24 -17.32 -19.30 -20.00
CA LEU A 24 -16.63 -19.55 -18.75
C LEU A 24 -15.94 -20.92 -18.82
N PHE A 25 -14.65 -20.90 -19.09
CA PHE A 25 -13.86 -22.13 -19.25
C PHE A 25 -13.27 -22.64 -17.94
N ARG A 26 -13.09 -21.77 -16.93
CA ARG A 26 -12.51 -22.17 -15.63
C ARG A 26 -13.57 -22.59 -14.63
N GLU A 27 -13.24 -23.59 -13.82
CA GLU A 27 -14.14 -24.18 -12.83
C GLU A 27 -14.51 -23.21 -11.70
N ASN A 28 -13.57 -22.34 -11.29
CA ASN A 28 -13.83 -21.28 -10.30
C ASN A 28 -14.84 -20.23 -10.81
N GLU A 29 -14.76 -19.85 -12.08
CA GLU A 29 -15.70 -18.91 -12.70
C GLU A 29 -17.11 -19.52 -12.79
N ARG A 30 -17.21 -20.82 -13.11
CA ARG A 30 -18.50 -21.55 -13.10
C ARG A 30 -19.10 -21.67 -11.71
N ALA A 31 -18.27 -21.94 -10.69
CA ALA A 31 -18.71 -21.97 -9.31
C ALA A 31 -19.26 -20.60 -8.86
N GLN A 32 -18.58 -19.51 -9.23
CA GLN A 32 -19.07 -18.15 -8.96
C GLN A 32 -20.37 -17.85 -9.70
N LEU A 33 -20.49 -18.25 -10.97
CA LEU A 33 -21.75 -18.09 -11.72
C LEU A 33 -22.90 -18.84 -11.06
N ASN A 34 -22.69 -20.08 -10.60
CA ASN A 34 -23.72 -20.85 -9.90
C ASN A 34 -24.16 -20.16 -8.60
N SER A 35 -23.21 -19.63 -7.82
CA SER A 35 -23.55 -18.85 -6.62
C SER A 35 -24.40 -17.62 -6.97
N ILE A 36 -24.07 -16.91 -8.05
CA ILE A 36 -24.85 -15.78 -8.54
C ILE A 36 -26.25 -16.24 -8.96
N MET A 37 -26.38 -17.33 -9.71
CA MET A 37 -27.69 -17.85 -10.14
C MET A 37 -28.59 -18.24 -8.96
N VAL A 38 -28.02 -18.81 -7.89
CA VAL A 38 -28.77 -19.12 -6.66
C VAL A 38 -29.25 -17.85 -5.95
N LEU A 39 -28.41 -16.80 -5.91
CA LEU A 39 -28.80 -15.52 -5.33
C LEU A 39 -29.90 -14.84 -6.16
N LEU A 40 -29.76 -14.87 -7.48
CA LEU A 40 -30.74 -14.32 -8.41
C LEU A 40 -32.07 -15.07 -8.38
N ALA A 41 -32.07 -16.40 -8.26
CA ALA A 41 -33.30 -17.19 -8.12
C ALA A 41 -34.11 -16.85 -6.86
N ASN A 42 -33.45 -16.33 -5.82
CA ASN A 42 -34.10 -15.85 -4.59
C ASN A 42 -34.45 -14.35 -4.64
N CYS A 43 -34.19 -13.67 -5.76
CA CYS A 43 -34.46 -12.25 -5.94
C CYS A 43 -35.83 -12.06 -6.61
N SER A 44 -36.71 -11.30 -5.96
CA SER A 44 -37.96 -10.82 -6.56
C SER A 44 -37.78 -9.37 -6.99
N LEU A 45 -37.85 -9.10 -8.29
CA LEU A 45 -37.80 -7.75 -8.81
C LEU A 45 -39.12 -7.03 -8.57
N ASN A 46 -39.06 -5.77 -8.15
CA ASN A 46 -40.18 -4.83 -8.12
C ASN A 46 -39.98 -3.77 -9.22
N ASP A 47 -41.02 -2.99 -9.50
CA ASP A 47 -40.92 -1.86 -10.45
C ASP A 47 -40.46 -0.56 -9.76
N GLU A 48 -39.85 -0.65 -8.57
CA GLU A 48 -39.27 0.50 -7.86
C GLU A 48 -37.87 0.82 -8.40
N GLU A 49 -37.45 2.08 -8.37
CA GLU A 49 -36.08 2.45 -8.74
C GLU A 49 -35.09 1.99 -7.66
N ASP A 50 -33.95 1.44 -8.08
CA ASP A 50 -32.86 1.05 -7.16
C ASP A 50 -32.26 2.30 -6.48
N GLU A 51 -32.34 2.37 -5.16
CA GLU A 51 -31.68 3.39 -4.36
C GLU A 51 -30.41 2.85 -3.70
N TRP A 52 -29.29 3.57 -3.85
CA TRP A 52 -28.03 3.25 -3.17
C TRP A 52 -28.08 3.79 -1.73
N GLU A 53 -28.20 2.90 -0.75
CA GLU A 53 -28.16 3.28 0.66
C GLU A 53 -26.82 2.99 1.34
N TRP A 54 -26.30 4.00 2.04
CA TRP A 54 -25.13 3.86 2.90
C TRP A 54 -25.54 3.30 4.25
N GLY A 55 -25.44 1.97 4.42
CA GLY A 55 -25.88 1.25 5.62
C GLY A 55 -25.11 1.54 6.91
N LYS A 56 -24.11 2.41 6.88
CA LYS A 56 -23.29 2.81 8.04
C LYS A 56 -23.75 4.12 8.68
N GLU A 57 -24.73 4.80 8.09
CA GLU A 57 -25.28 6.04 8.63
C GLU A 57 -26.80 5.98 8.68
N LYS A 58 -27.41 6.52 9.74
CA LYS A 58 -28.88 6.53 9.88
C LYS A 58 -29.58 7.34 8.78
N SER A 59 -28.86 8.29 8.19
CA SER A 59 -29.31 9.09 7.05
C SER A 59 -29.41 8.30 5.75
N LYS A 60 -28.81 7.10 5.68
CA LYS A 60 -28.65 6.28 4.46
C LYS A 60 -27.89 6.97 3.32
N VAL A 61 -27.32 8.15 3.55
CA VAL A 61 -26.56 8.93 2.57
C VAL A 61 -25.08 8.75 2.85
N TYR A 62 -24.30 8.52 1.80
CA TYR A 62 -22.84 8.46 1.92
C TYR A 62 -22.27 9.84 2.24
N SER A 63 -21.42 9.90 3.27
CA SER A 63 -20.55 11.04 3.53
C SER A 63 -19.09 10.57 3.55
N VAL A 64 -18.18 11.41 3.09
CA VAL A 64 -16.73 11.12 3.12
C VAL A 64 -16.27 10.81 4.55
N SER A 65 -16.80 11.53 5.54
CA SER A 65 -16.54 11.30 6.96
C SER A 65 -17.01 9.92 7.43
N SER A 66 -18.22 9.49 7.02
CA SER A 66 -18.75 8.17 7.39
C SER A 66 -17.99 7.03 6.69
N GLY A 67 -17.54 7.26 5.46
CA GLY A 67 -16.64 6.37 4.74
C GLY A 67 -15.31 6.15 5.48
N TYR A 68 -14.63 7.24 5.87
CA TYR A 68 -13.37 7.12 6.62
C TYR A 68 -13.56 6.47 8.00
N ALA A 69 -14.60 6.83 8.75
CA ALA A 69 -14.90 6.22 10.04
C ALA A 69 -15.11 4.71 9.92
N THR A 70 -15.82 4.26 8.89
CA THR A 70 -16.03 2.82 8.63
C THR A 70 -14.72 2.11 8.31
N LEU A 71 -13.85 2.72 7.51
CA LEU A 71 -12.54 2.16 7.18
C LEU A 71 -11.63 2.07 8.40
N ASP A 72 -11.64 3.09 9.26
CA ASP A 72 -10.87 3.11 10.51
C ASP A 72 -11.33 1.98 11.45
N GLU A 73 -12.63 1.81 11.64
CA GLU A 73 -13.20 0.70 12.42
C GLU A 73 -12.79 -0.68 11.86
N GLU A 74 -12.82 -0.85 10.54
CA GLU A 74 -12.39 -2.09 9.88
C GLU A 74 -10.88 -2.34 10.04
N MET A 75 -10.07 -1.29 9.99
CA MET A 75 -8.62 -1.39 10.21
C MET A 75 -8.30 -1.78 11.65
N GLU A 76 -8.97 -1.18 12.63
CA GLU A 76 -8.84 -1.52 14.05
C GLU A 76 -9.27 -2.96 14.33
N ALA A 77 -10.38 -3.42 13.73
CA ALA A 77 -10.84 -4.80 13.84
C ALA A 77 -9.83 -5.83 13.30
N ARG A 78 -8.99 -5.43 12.33
CA ARG A 78 -7.87 -6.25 11.80
C ARG A 78 -6.60 -6.14 12.63
N GLY A 79 -6.64 -5.43 13.77
CA GLY A 79 -5.49 -5.22 14.64
C GLY A 79 -4.43 -4.29 14.05
N VAL A 80 -4.79 -3.49 13.03
CA VAL A 80 -3.90 -2.47 12.47
C VAL A 80 -4.03 -1.24 13.37
N ASP A 81 -2.98 -0.96 14.15
CA ASP A 81 -2.92 0.23 15.02
C ASP A 81 -3.21 1.50 14.20
N SER A 82 -4.29 2.19 14.58
CA SER A 82 -4.73 3.45 13.99
C SER A 82 -3.73 4.54 14.40
N ARG A 83 -2.60 4.59 13.67
CA ARG A 83 -1.53 5.62 13.73
C ARG A 83 -2.02 7.04 13.38
N GLN A 84 -3.32 7.30 13.47
CA GLN A 84 -4.01 8.55 13.15
C GLN A 84 -3.34 9.77 13.79
N HIS A 85 -2.91 9.66 15.06
CA HIS A 85 -2.23 10.76 15.75
C HIS A 85 -0.85 11.12 15.16
N LEU A 86 -0.12 10.15 14.61
CA LEU A 86 1.16 10.37 13.95
C LEU A 86 0.95 11.03 12.57
N TRP A 87 -0.06 10.57 11.84
CA TRP A 87 -0.40 11.12 10.52
C TRP A 87 -1.03 12.50 10.58
N LYS A 88 -1.75 12.80 11.66
CA LYS A 88 -2.33 14.13 11.90
C LYS A 88 -1.26 15.23 11.80
N SER A 89 -0.09 15.01 12.40
CA SER A 89 1.03 15.97 12.31
C SER A 89 1.52 16.20 10.87
N VAL A 90 1.62 15.14 10.06
CA VAL A 90 2.01 15.21 8.64
C VAL A 90 0.97 15.99 7.85
N TRP A 91 -0.32 15.73 8.08
CA TRP A 91 -1.40 16.37 7.35
C TRP A 91 -1.69 17.81 7.81
N GLU A 92 -1.30 18.20 9.03
CA GLU A 92 -1.42 19.57 9.57
C GLU A 92 -0.28 20.51 9.14
N THR A 93 0.80 19.98 8.55
CA THR A 93 1.91 20.81 8.08
C THR A 93 1.48 21.84 7.03
N LYS A 94 2.10 23.03 7.04
CA LYS A 94 1.82 24.12 6.06
C LYS A 94 2.57 23.92 4.75
N VAL A 95 2.49 22.72 4.17
CA VAL A 95 3.11 22.37 2.89
C VAL A 95 2.06 21.85 1.90
N PRO A 96 2.31 21.93 0.59
CA PRO A 96 1.42 21.36 -0.43
C PRO A 96 1.09 19.87 -0.22
N THR A 97 -0.11 19.43 -0.63
CA THR A 97 -0.62 18.06 -0.40
C THR A 97 0.25 16.98 -1.06
N ASN A 98 0.85 17.26 -2.21
CA ASN A 98 1.82 16.36 -2.84
C ASN A 98 3.07 16.16 -1.98
N ILE A 99 3.50 17.17 -1.20
CA ILE A 99 4.60 17.04 -0.24
C ILE A 99 4.14 16.26 1.00
N LYS A 100 2.90 16.46 1.47
CA LYS A 100 2.34 15.67 2.58
C LYS A 100 2.25 14.18 2.24
N PHE A 101 1.78 13.86 1.04
CA PHE A 101 1.76 12.49 0.52
C PHE A 101 3.18 11.93 0.43
N PHE A 102 4.14 12.70 -0.09
CA PHE A 102 5.55 12.32 -0.12
C PHE A 102 6.09 11.99 1.27
N MET A 103 5.78 12.82 2.27
CA MET A 103 6.18 12.59 3.67
C MET A 103 5.57 11.32 4.25
N TRP A 104 4.27 11.10 4.01
CA TRP A 104 3.58 9.88 4.43
C TRP A 104 4.21 8.62 3.83
N VAL A 105 4.43 8.58 2.51
CA VAL A 105 5.06 7.44 1.82
C VAL A 105 6.47 7.19 2.32
N THR A 106 7.27 8.26 2.50
CA THR A 106 8.65 8.17 2.99
C THR A 106 8.70 7.51 4.38
N ARG A 107 7.82 7.95 5.29
CA ARG A 107 7.73 7.41 6.65
C ARG A 107 7.24 5.96 6.66
N GLN A 108 6.26 5.62 5.83
CA GLN A 108 5.75 4.25 5.72
C GLN A 108 6.81 3.29 5.14
N LEU A 109 7.52 3.67 4.06
CA LEU A 109 8.64 2.88 3.54
C LEU A 109 9.73 2.69 4.59
N TRP A 110 10.01 3.71 5.39
CA TRP A 110 10.99 3.60 6.46
C TRP A 110 10.57 2.62 7.56
N GLU A 111 9.32 2.68 8.05
CA GLU A 111 8.84 1.76 9.09
C GLU A 111 8.89 0.29 8.63
N ASP A 112 8.63 0.02 7.34
CA ASP A 112 8.66 -1.33 6.79
C ASP A 112 10.09 -1.82 6.47
N LEU A 113 10.99 -0.90 6.11
CA LEU A 113 12.39 -1.20 5.81
C LEU A 113 13.27 -1.24 7.06
N VAL A 114 12.86 -0.61 8.16
CA VAL A 114 13.64 -0.61 9.39
C VAL A 114 12.95 -1.48 10.42
N THR A 115 13.61 -2.58 10.80
CA THR A 115 13.12 -3.40 11.92
C THR A 115 13.48 -2.67 13.22
N VAL A 116 12.58 -1.81 13.69
CA VAL A 116 12.82 -0.92 14.84
C VAL A 116 12.81 -1.69 16.16
N LYS A 117 13.95 -1.80 16.85
CA LYS A 117 13.97 -1.94 18.33
C LYS A 117 13.94 -0.54 18.96
N GLY A 118 13.07 -0.36 19.96
CA GLY A 118 13.00 0.70 20.99
C GLY A 118 13.51 2.12 20.66
N GLU A 119 14.82 2.27 20.48
CA GLU A 119 15.54 3.54 20.40
C GLU A 119 15.40 4.24 19.03
N THR A 120 15.28 3.47 17.93
CA THR A 120 15.00 4.01 16.58
C THR A 120 13.59 4.61 16.48
N ARG A 121 12.63 4.09 17.28
CA ARG A 121 11.21 4.51 17.26
C ARG A 121 11.03 5.92 17.80
N LEU A 122 11.82 6.30 18.81
CA LEU A 122 11.77 7.60 19.47
C LEU A 122 12.28 8.73 18.56
N ALA A 123 13.26 8.46 17.70
CA ALA A 123 13.77 9.44 16.74
C ALA A 123 12.71 9.83 15.70
N LEU A 124 11.94 8.86 15.19
CA LEU A 124 10.90 9.07 14.16
C LEU A 124 9.62 9.68 14.71
N ASN A 125 9.24 9.31 15.92
CA ASN A 125 8.05 9.85 16.57
C ASN A 125 8.16 11.35 16.87
N ASN A 126 9.39 11.88 16.92
CA ASN A 126 9.65 13.31 17.12
C ASN A 126 9.94 14.09 15.82
N CYS A 127 9.87 13.44 14.66
CA CYS A 127 10.09 14.12 13.38
C CYS A 127 8.80 14.80 12.90
N SER A 128 8.65 16.08 13.25
CA SER A 128 7.54 16.93 12.80
C SER A 128 7.70 17.43 11.35
N ASP A 129 8.91 17.33 10.77
CA ASP A 129 9.19 17.75 9.41
C ASP A 129 10.27 16.89 8.71
N VAL A 130 10.46 17.13 7.41
CA VAL A 130 11.44 16.43 6.57
C VAL A 130 12.88 16.64 7.06
N LYS A 131 13.20 17.79 7.66
CA LYS A 131 14.55 18.07 8.15
C LYS A 131 14.85 17.25 9.40
N ALA A 132 13.91 17.17 10.33
CA ALA A 132 14.02 16.34 11.52
C ALA A 132 14.15 14.86 11.13
N PHE A 133 13.40 14.41 10.13
CA PHE A 133 13.52 13.06 9.56
C PHE A 133 14.92 12.79 8.99
N LEU A 134 15.44 13.69 8.14
CA LEU A 134 16.78 13.56 7.54
C LEU A 134 17.91 13.70 8.58
N LEU A 135 17.74 14.54 9.61
CA LEU A 135 18.72 14.68 10.71
C LEU A 135 18.71 13.49 11.66
N GLY A 136 17.54 12.90 11.91
CA GLY A 136 17.41 11.62 12.60
C GLY A 136 18.18 10.53 11.86
N TRP A 137 18.14 10.57 10.52
CA TRP A 137 18.84 9.63 9.66
C TRP A 137 20.36 9.62 9.86
N THR A 138 21.00 10.79 9.90
CA THR A 138 22.47 10.90 10.01
C THR A 138 23.04 10.41 11.35
N LYS A 139 22.17 10.10 12.32
CA LYS A 139 22.56 9.61 13.64
C LYS A 139 22.63 8.10 13.73
N PHE A 140 22.19 7.37 12.70
CA PHE A 140 22.31 5.91 12.66
C PHE A 140 23.72 5.52 12.21
N ASN A 141 24.51 5.04 13.17
CA ASN A 141 25.91 4.71 12.99
C ASN A 141 26.11 3.23 13.38
N SER A 142 26.45 2.37 12.41
CA SER A 142 26.90 1.00 12.69
C SER A 142 28.34 0.84 12.20
N ARG A 143 29.06 -0.21 12.65
CA ARG A 143 30.49 -0.42 12.32
C ARG A 143 30.73 -1.42 11.18
N GLU A 144 29.68 -1.99 10.60
CA GLU A 144 29.77 -3.11 9.64
C GLU A 144 29.10 -2.79 8.29
N VAL A 145 28.96 -3.78 7.41
CA VAL A 145 28.38 -3.65 6.06
C VAL A 145 27.03 -2.92 6.06
N ALA A 146 26.21 -3.07 7.11
CA ALA A 146 24.98 -2.30 7.15
C ALA A 146 25.17 -0.81 7.40
N PHE A 147 26.34 -0.33 7.84
CA PHE A 147 26.68 1.10 7.79
C PHE A 147 26.50 1.63 6.38
N HIS A 148 27.00 0.90 5.38
CA HIS A 148 26.85 1.30 3.98
C HIS A 148 25.41 1.17 3.50
N ILE A 149 24.65 0.19 3.98
CA ILE A 149 23.20 0.11 3.73
C ILE A 149 22.50 1.34 4.33
N TRP A 150 22.76 1.68 5.59
CA TRP A 150 22.21 2.83 6.30
C TRP A 150 22.58 4.16 5.64
N GLU A 151 23.79 4.26 5.10
CA GLU A 151 24.30 5.44 4.37
C GLU A 151 23.47 5.70 3.10
N ILE A 152 23.14 4.66 2.33
CA ILE A 152 22.51 4.81 1.01
C ILE A 152 20.99 4.60 0.99
N LEU A 153 20.44 3.97 2.03
CA LEU A 153 19.01 3.70 2.16
C LEU A 153 18.12 4.97 2.07
N PRO A 154 18.48 6.18 2.55
CA PRO A 154 17.59 7.34 2.43
C PRO A 154 17.53 7.80 0.99
N ALA A 155 18.69 7.85 0.34
CA ALA A 155 18.79 8.19 -1.06
C ALA A 155 18.00 7.19 -1.91
N ALA A 156 18.01 5.90 -1.58
CA ALA A 156 17.24 4.88 -2.28
C ALA A 156 15.72 5.08 -2.11
N VAL A 157 15.26 5.38 -0.89
CA VAL A 157 13.84 5.70 -0.62
C VAL A 157 13.40 6.94 -1.39
N LEU A 158 14.12 8.05 -1.26
CA LEU A 158 13.81 9.30 -1.96
C LEU A 158 13.82 9.12 -3.49
N TRP A 159 14.80 8.36 -4.01
CA TRP A 159 14.91 8.03 -5.43
C TRP A 159 13.71 7.24 -5.95
N VAL A 160 13.29 6.20 -5.24
CA VAL A 160 12.15 5.38 -5.64
C VAL A 160 10.85 6.18 -5.61
N ILE A 161 10.65 7.03 -4.60
CA ILE A 161 9.47 7.89 -4.54
C ILE A 161 9.47 8.87 -5.71
N TRP A 162 10.61 9.52 -5.98
CA TRP A 162 10.73 10.44 -7.11
C TRP A 162 10.46 9.75 -8.45
N ARG A 163 11.01 8.55 -8.67
CA ARG A 163 10.74 7.75 -9.88
C ARG A 163 9.28 7.36 -9.99
N THR A 164 8.69 6.84 -8.92
CA THR A 164 7.28 6.42 -8.91
C THR A 164 6.34 7.59 -9.20
N ARG A 165 6.62 8.76 -8.62
CA ARG A 165 5.88 9.99 -8.89
C ARG A 165 5.97 10.37 -10.37
N ASN A 166 7.17 10.35 -10.95
CA ASN A 166 7.36 10.70 -12.36
C ASN A 166 6.67 9.69 -13.29
N GLU A 167 6.77 8.39 -12.99
CA GLU A 167 6.10 7.34 -13.75
C GLU A 167 4.58 7.53 -13.75
N THR A 168 4.02 7.87 -12.59
CA THR A 168 2.58 8.13 -12.44
C THR A 168 2.14 9.36 -13.26
N ILE A 169 2.93 10.43 -13.22
CA ILE A 169 2.59 11.71 -13.88
C ILE A 169 2.77 11.64 -15.40
N PHE A 170 3.85 11.02 -15.87
CA PHE A 170 4.23 11.07 -17.29
C PHE A 170 3.79 9.84 -18.08
N ASN A 171 3.59 8.70 -17.42
CA ASN A 171 3.31 7.42 -18.07
C ASN A 171 2.02 6.74 -17.54
N GLU A 172 1.18 7.46 -16.80
CA GLU A 172 -0.04 6.94 -16.16
C GLU A 172 0.20 5.67 -15.32
N GLY A 173 1.41 5.53 -14.77
CA GLY A 173 1.82 4.38 -13.99
C GLY A 173 1.04 4.25 -12.68
N GLU A 174 0.79 3.01 -12.25
CA GLU A 174 0.12 2.73 -10.98
C GLU A 174 1.12 2.75 -9.80
N VAL A 175 0.72 3.38 -8.69
CA VAL A 175 1.49 3.35 -7.44
C VAL A 175 1.20 2.05 -6.69
N VAL A 176 2.12 1.10 -6.75
CA VAL A 176 2.03 -0.17 -6.01
C VAL A 176 3.09 -0.20 -4.92
N TYR A 177 2.65 -0.15 -3.65
CA TYR A 177 3.53 -0.03 -2.49
C TYR A 177 4.56 -1.17 -2.40
N GLU A 178 4.14 -2.41 -2.64
CA GLU A 178 5.03 -3.58 -2.61
C GLU A 178 6.15 -3.46 -3.66
N LYS A 179 5.83 -2.93 -4.84
CA LYS A 179 6.84 -2.68 -5.89
C LYS A 179 7.81 -1.59 -5.46
N MET A 180 7.36 -0.57 -4.74
CA MET A 180 8.25 0.47 -4.20
C MET A 180 9.22 -0.11 -3.17
N VAL A 181 8.75 -0.95 -2.24
CA VAL A 181 9.62 -1.63 -1.25
C VAL A 181 10.70 -2.46 -1.96
N GLN A 182 10.33 -3.25 -2.96
CA GLN A 182 11.28 -4.05 -3.72
C GLN A 182 12.26 -3.19 -4.53
N ALA A 183 11.78 -2.09 -5.12
CA ALA A 183 12.63 -1.15 -5.84
C ALA A 183 13.65 -0.46 -4.93
N VAL A 184 13.29 -0.18 -3.67
CA VAL A 184 14.24 0.39 -2.69
C VAL A 184 15.35 -0.63 -2.40
N LYS A 185 14.98 -1.87 -2.05
CA LYS A 185 15.94 -2.94 -1.79
C LYS A 185 16.87 -3.20 -2.97
N ALA A 186 16.33 -3.22 -4.19
CA ALA A 186 17.11 -3.39 -5.42
C ALA A 186 18.04 -2.19 -5.71
N SER A 187 17.60 -0.96 -5.41
CA SER A 187 18.44 0.24 -5.55
C SER A 187 19.62 0.22 -4.58
N VAL A 188 19.36 -0.11 -3.30
CA VAL A 188 20.40 -0.29 -2.27
C VAL A 188 21.43 -1.32 -2.74
N TRP A 189 20.98 -2.49 -3.17
CA TRP A 189 21.87 -3.54 -3.71
C TRP A 189 22.73 -3.04 -4.88
N SER A 190 22.09 -2.44 -5.90
CA SER A 190 22.79 -1.95 -7.08
C SER A 190 23.86 -0.92 -6.72
N TRP A 191 23.59 -0.03 -5.77
CA TRP A 191 24.51 1.02 -5.37
C TRP A 191 25.65 0.52 -4.49
N LEU A 192 25.43 -0.52 -3.68
CA LEU A 192 26.52 -1.21 -2.96
C LEU A 192 27.52 -1.86 -3.92
N ILE A 193 27.01 -2.54 -4.96
CA ILE A 193 27.87 -3.11 -6.03
C ILE A 193 28.70 -2.02 -6.68
N ILE A 194 28.03 -0.95 -7.17
CA ILE A 194 28.69 0.11 -7.94
C ILE A 194 29.75 0.84 -7.11
N SER A 195 29.48 1.05 -5.82
CA SER A 195 30.41 1.73 -4.92
C SER A 195 31.52 0.83 -4.37
N ASN A 196 31.49 -0.47 -4.68
CA ASN A 196 32.31 -1.53 -4.07
C ASN A 196 32.26 -1.55 -2.52
N LYS A 197 31.34 -0.81 -1.90
CA LYS A 197 31.25 -0.67 -0.44
C LYS A 197 30.56 -1.89 0.15
N GLY A 198 31.16 -2.48 1.19
CA GLY A 198 30.59 -3.61 1.91
C GLY A 198 30.61 -4.96 1.18
N MET A 199 31.16 -5.01 -0.04
CA MET A 199 31.34 -6.26 -0.82
C MET A 199 32.75 -6.86 -0.71
N GLU A 200 33.68 -6.16 -0.07
CA GLU A 200 35.08 -6.59 0.09
C GLU A 200 35.28 -7.56 1.28
N THR A 201 34.26 -7.78 2.11
CA THR A 201 34.34 -8.64 3.30
C THR A 201 33.98 -10.08 2.99
N ARG A 202 34.50 -11.04 3.79
CA ARG A 202 34.22 -12.49 3.68
C ARG A 202 32.72 -12.86 3.77
N ASN A 203 31.85 -11.94 4.18
CA ASN A 203 30.40 -12.09 4.34
C ASN A 203 29.61 -11.20 3.36
N ALA A 204 30.06 -11.06 2.11
CA ALA A 204 29.31 -10.31 1.10
C ALA A 204 27.89 -10.90 0.93
N PHE A 205 26.87 -10.09 1.22
CA PHE A 205 25.47 -10.46 0.99
C PHE A 205 25.23 -10.70 -0.51
N LYS A 206 24.27 -11.56 -0.83
CA LYS A 206 23.72 -11.73 -2.18
C LYS A 206 22.47 -10.86 -2.35
N PHE A 207 22.09 -10.61 -3.61
CA PHE A 207 20.84 -9.92 -3.94
C PHE A 207 19.63 -10.55 -3.23
N THR A 208 19.58 -11.88 -3.17
CA THR A 208 18.52 -12.63 -2.51
C THR A 208 18.42 -12.34 -1.02
N ASP A 209 19.55 -12.05 -0.38
CA ASP A 209 19.61 -11.78 1.05
C ASP A 209 19.01 -10.41 1.36
N LEU A 210 19.19 -9.42 0.49
CA LEU A 210 18.51 -8.12 0.61
C LEU A 210 17.02 -8.22 0.26
N ILE A 211 16.65 -8.97 -0.78
CA ILE A 211 15.25 -9.02 -1.22
C ILE A 211 14.38 -9.79 -0.23
N TYR A 212 14.81 -11.00 0.13
CA TYR A 212 14.03 -11.94 0.94
C TYR A 212 14.49 -11.99 2.40
N GLY A 213 15.78 -11.79 2.66
CA GLY A 213 16.39 -11.82 3.99
C GLY A 213 16.53 -10.46 4.66
N TRP A 214 15.88 -9.41 4.14
CA TRP A 214 16.06 -8.01 4.58
C TRP A 214 16.06 -7.82 6.11
N ARG A 215 15.14 -8.50 6.82
CA ARG A 215 15.07 -8.42 8.28
C ARG A 215 16.30 -8.99 8.96
N LEU A 216 16.88 -10.07 8.46
CA LEU A 216 18.11 -10.65 8.99
C LEU A 216 19.28 -9.71 8.74
N VAL A 217 19.41 -9.20 7.51
CA VAL A 217 20.46 -8.23 7.13
C VAL A 217 20.42 -6.98 8.02
N MET A 218 19.23 -6.46 8.33
CA MET A 218 19.08 -5.26 9.15
C MET A 218 19.17 -5.53 10.67
N ASN A 219 19.03 -6.79 11.11
CA ASN A 219 19.07 -7.19 12.53
C ASN A 219 20.41 -7.81 12.97
N GLU A 220 21.19 -8.40 12.06
CA GLU A 220 22.52 -8.96 12.36
C GLU A 220 23.59 -7.89 12.65
N VAL A 221 23.24 -6.60 12.57
CA VAL A 221 24.20 -5.48 12.59
C VAL A 221 24.12 -4.69 13.91
N TRP A 222 23.78 -5.39 15.00
CA TRP A 222 23.87 -4.92 16.38
C TRP A 222 24.59 -5.94 17.24
#